data_AF-A0A0S3T0J7-F1
#
_entry.id   AF-A0A0S3T0J7-F1
#
_cell.length_a   1.000
_cell.length_b   1.000
_cell.length_c   1.000
_cell.angle_alpha   90.00
_cell.angle_beta   90.00
_cell.angle_gamma   90.00
#
_symmetry.space_group_name_H-M   'P 1'
#
loop_
_entity.id
_entity.type
_entity.pdbx_description
1 polymer ?
#
loop_
_entity_poly.entity_id
_entity_poly.type
_entity_poly.pdbx_seq_one_letter_code
_entity_poly.pdbx_strand_id
1 'polypeptide(L)'
;MNRPTQSRRWIPKAETQEYDEMTKNPQEAYLKTITPKYQAVVDLSVLELLSTHASDEVYLGQRNSLNWTAHQEAKDLFRRFTDDLRKIENEISDRNSNEGLKNRTGPVKMPYTLLLPTSKPGMTFRGIPNSVSI
;
A
#
# COMPACT_ATOMS: atom_id res chain seq x y z
N MET A 1 -11.58 4.11 9.87
CA MET A 1 -11.59 5.59 10.01
C MET A 1 -10.67 6.27 9.02
N ASN A 2 -9.41 5.85 8.83
CA ASN A 2 -8.47 6.56 7.94
C ASN A 2 -8.91 6.61 6.46
N ARG A 3 -9.60 5.58 5.96
CA ARG A 3 -10.06 5.45 4.57
C ARG A 3 -11.51 4.95 4.53
N PRO A 4 -12.51 5.79 4.85
CA PRO A 4 -13.91 5.38 4.73
C PRO A 4 -14.28 5.18 3.26
N THR A 5 -14.98 4.09 2.96
CA THR A 5 -15.41 3.71 1.60
C THR A 5 -16.77 4.29 1.23
N GLN A 6 -17.55 4.73 2.22
CA GLN A 6 -18.89 5.29 2.05
C GLN A 6 -19.16 6.42 3.05
N SER A 7 -20.04 7.33 2.67
CA SER A 7 -20.65 8.35 3.53
C SER A 7 -22.18 8.22 3.45
N ARG A 8 -22.86 8.18 4.60
CA ARG A 8 -24.28 7.79 4.71
C ARG A 8 -25.24 8.92 5.03
N ARG A 9 -24.73 10.08 5.45
CA ARG A 9 -25.54 11.27 5.75
C ARG A 9 -24.77 12.55 5.47
N TRP A 10 -25.50 13.62 5.23
CA TRP A 10 -24.95 14.97 5.05
C TRP A 10 -24.49 15.56 6.38
N ILE A 11 -23.78 16.68 6.31
CA ILE A 11 -23.52 17.51 7.49
C ILE A 11 -24.87 17.96 8.07
N PRO A 12 -25.15 17.73 9.36
CA PRO A 12 -26.44 18.09 9.95
C PRO A 12 -26.61 19.61 10.01
N LYS A 13 -27.85 20.09 9.89
CA LYS A 13 -28.17 21.51 10.05
C LYS A 13 -28.13 21.90 11.53
N ALA A 14 -27.83 23.16 11.82
CA ALA A 14 -27.95 23.68 13.19
C ALA A 14 -29.34 23.40 13.77
N GLU A 15 -29.41 23.29 15.10
CA GLU A 15 -30.65 23.03 15.86
C GLU A 15 -31.31 21.66 15.59
N THR A 16 -30.57 20.70 15.01
CA THR A 16 -31.02 19.30 14.88
C THR A 16 -30.38 18.40 15.95
N GLN A 17 -31.02 17.27 16.25
CA GLN A 17 -30.47 16.29 17.20
C GLN A 17 -29.11 15.75 16.72
N GLU A 18 -28.93 15.57 15.42
CA GLU A 18 -27.69 15.12 14.81
C GLU A 18 -26.57 16.16 14.91
N TYR A 19 -26.91 17.46 14.89
CA TYR A 19 -25.94 18.53 15.14
C TYR A 19 -25.50 18.58 16.60
N ASP A 20 -26.45 18.36 17.51
CA ASP A 20 -26.18 18.18 18.94
C ASP A 20 -25.28 16.96 19.21
N GLU A 21 -25.55 15.83 18.54
CA GLU A 21 -24.72 14.62 18.58
C GLU A 21 -23.30 14.92 18.10
N MET A 22 -23.13 15.63 16.98
CA MET A 22 -21.82 16.00 16.46
C MET A 22 -21.00 16.85 17.45
N THR A 23 -21.66 17.71 18.21
CA THR A 23 -20.99 18.58 19.21
C THR A 23 -20.67 17.80 20.50
N LYS A 24 -21.62 16.99 20.99
CA LYS A 24 -21.50 16.27 22.27
C LYS A 24 -20.73 14.95 22.14
N ASN A 25 -20.86 14.26 21.01
CA ASN A 25 -20.22 12.98 20.71
C ASN A 25 -19.72 12.91 19.25
N PRO A 26 -18.67 13.67 18.90
CA PRO A 26 -18.15 13.74 17.53
C PRO A 26 -17.69 12.38 16.99
N GLN A 27 -17.26 11.44 17.84
CA GLN A 27 -16.84 10.11 17.42
C GLN A 27 -18.03 9.26 16.96
N GLU A 28 -19.12 9.23 17.73
CA GLU A 28 -20.34 8.55 17.33
C GLU A 28 -20.92 9.20 16.07
N ALA A 29 -20.89 10.54 16.01
CA ALA A 29 -21.35 11.25 14.83
C ALA A 29 -20.54 10.86 13.58
N TYR A 30 -19.22 10.76 13.69
CA TYR A 30 -18.36 10.32 12.61
C TYR A 30 -18.65 8.87 12.19
N LEU A 31 -18.79 7.94 13.14
CA LEU A 31 -19.09 6.53 12.88
C LEU A 31 -20.46 6.32 12.24
N LYS A 32 -21.47 7.11 12.61
CA LYS A 32 -22.79 7.13 11.94
C LYS A 32 -22.73 7.68 10.52
N THR A 33 -21.75 8.53 10.21
CA THR A 33 -21.56 9.09 8.87
C THR A 33 -20.81 8.15 7.94
N ILE A 34 -19.72 7.50 8.38
CA ILE A 34 -18.90 6.66 7.50
C ILE A 34 -19.47 5.24 7.30
N THR A 35 -18.76 4.40 6.53
CA THR A 35 -19.06 2.98 6.26
C THR A 35 -19.58 2.24 7.51
N PRO A 36 -20.76 1.59 7.46
CA PRO A 36 -21.27 0.81 8.58
C PRO A 36 -20.37 -0.38 8.93
N LYS A 37 -20.51 -0.87 10.16
CA LYS A 37 -19.68 -1.94 10.72
C LYS A 37 -19.58 -3.19 9.84
N TYR A 38 -20.71 -3.70 9.33
CA TYR A 38 -20.72 -4.92 8.54
C TYR A 38 -19.96 -4.75 7.21
N GLN A 39 -20.26 -3.69 6.45
CA GLN A 39 -19.55 -3.39 5.21
C GLN A 39 -18.06 -3.11 5.47
N ALA A 40 -17.71 -2.42 6.56
CA ALA A 40 -16.32 -2.18 6.90
C ALA A 40 -15.52 -3.47 7.15
N VAL A 41 -16.15 -4.50 7.74
CA VAL A 41 -15.50 -5.82 7.92
C VAL A 41 -15.25 -6.47 6.56
N VAL A 42 -16.24 -6.44 5.65
CA VAL A 42 -16.10 -6.98 4.30
C VAL A 42 -14.99 -6.26 3.53
N ASP A 43 -15.00 -4.92 3.54
CA ASP A 43 -13.98 -4.09 2.88
C ASP A 43 -12.58 -4.41 3.40
N LEU A 44 -12.40 -4.55 4.72
CA LEU A 44 -11.12 -4.90 5.33
C LEU A 44 -10.63 -6.28 4.90
N SER A 45 -11.52 -7.28 4.87
CA SER A 45 -11.15 -8.63 4.42
C SER A 45 -10.74 -8.67 2.95
N VAL A 46 -11.42 -7.90 2.09
CA VAL A 46 -11.04 -7.79 0.68
C VAL A 46 -9.70 -7.08 0.54
N LEU A 47 -9.50 -5.94 1.22
CA LEU A 47 -8.24 -5.18 1.14
C LEU A 47 -7.04 -5.98 1.66
N GLU A 48 -7.21 -6.76 2.74
CA GLU A 48 -6.15 -7.64 3.26
C GLU A 48 -5.72 -8.68 2.22
N LEU A 49 -6.69 -9.34 1.57
CA LEU A 49 -6.43 -10.30 0.50
C LEU A 49 -5.70 -9.64 -0.67
N LEU A 50 -6.19 -8.48 -1.13
CA LEU A 50 -5.62 -7.76 -2.27
C LEU A 50 -4.24 -7.13 -1.96
N SER A 51 -3.89 -6.95 -0.69
CA SER A 51 -2.60 -6.36 -0.28
C SER A 51 -1.52 -7.39 0.01
N THR A 52 -1.78 -8.67 -0.26
CA THR A 52 -0.93 -9.79 0.15
C THR A 52 -0.19 -10.39 -1.04
N HIS A 53 1.15 -10.38 -0.99
CA HIS A 53 1.96 -11.06 -2.00
C HIS A 53 1.88 -12.58 -1.87
N ALA A 54 1.63 -13.27 -2.97
CA ALA A 54 1.68 -14.72 -3.07
C ALA A 54 3.13 -15.24 -2.86
N SER A 55 3.26 -16.50 -2.43
CA SER A 55 4.57 -17.10 -2.15
C SER A 55 5.41 -17.35 -3.40
N ASP A 56 4.75 -17.50 -4.53
CA ASP A 56 5.29 -17.79 -5.86
C ASP A 56 5.30 -16.56 -6.78
N GLU A 57 5.13 -15.36 -6.22
CA GLU A 57 5.17 -14.10 -6.96
C GLU A 57 6.52 -13.89 -7.67
N VAL A 58 6.47 -13.36 -8.89
CA VAL A 58 7.64 -13.02 -9.69
C VAL A 58 7.77 -11.50 -9.78
N TYR A 59 8.70 -10.97 -9.00
CA TYR A 59 8.91 -9.52 -8.90
C TYR A 59 9.66 -8.95 -10.11
N LEU A 60 9.63 -7.62 -10.21
CA LEU A 60 10.39 -6.86 -11.20
C LEU A 60 11.88 -7.19 -11.10
N GLY A 61 12.48 -7.52 -12.24
CA GLY A 61 13.87 -8.01 -12.29
C GLY A 61 14.01 -9.50 -11.99
N GLN A 62 12.91 -10.25 -11.86
CA GLN A 62 12.93 -11.71 -11.74
C GLN A 62 12.29 -12.36 -12.96
N ARG A 63 12.59 -13.65 -13.15
CA ARG A 63 12.01 -14.52 -14.17
C ARG A 63 11.72 -15.88 -13.53
N ASN A 64 10.64 -16.52 -13.97
CA ASN A 64 10.25 -17.87 -13.54
C ASN A 64 11.11 -18.99 -14.17
N SER A 65 11.97 -18.68 -15.14
CA SER A 65 12.87 -19.65 -15.78
C SER A 65 14.25 -19.02 -16.04
N LEU A 66 15.32 -19.76 -15.72
CA LEU A 66 16.71 -19.35 -15.97
C LEU A 66 17.10 -19.44 -17.45
N ASN A 67 16.36 -20.23 -18.24
CA ASN A 67 16.64 -20.49 -19.65
C ASN A 67 15.58 -19.89 -20.57
N TRP A 68 15.00 -18.75 -20.18
CA TRP A 68 13.99 -18.03 -20.96
C TRP A 68 14.49 -17.57 -22.34
N THR A 69 15.81 -17.56 -22.55
CA THR A 69 16.44 -17.28 -23.84
C THR A 69 17.81 -17.96 -23.94
N ALA A 70 18.25 -18.26 -25.16
CA ALA A 70 19.62 -18.71 -25.44
C ALA A 70 20.58 -17.54 -25.72
N HIS A 71 20.05 -16.33 -25.97
CA HIS A 71 20.84 -15.15 -26.34
C HIS A 71 21.60 -14.59 -25.13
N GLN A 72 22.92 -14.68 -25.15
CA GLN A 72 23.77 -14.21 -24.04
C GLN A 72 23.64 -12.70 -23.81
N GLU A 73 23.55 -11.90 -24.88
CA GLU A 73 23.38 -10.45 -24.79
C GLU A 73 22.10 -10.07 -24.02
N ALA A 74 20.98 -10.75 -24.29
CA ALA A 74 19.73 -10.51 -23.59
C ALA A 74 19.83 -10.86 -22.09
N LYS A 75 20.59 -11.91 -21.75
CA LYS A 75 20.88 -12.27 -20.34
C LYS A 75 21.73 -11.20 -19.66
N ASP A 76 22.75 -10.68 -20.34
CA ASP A 76 23.65 -9.66 -19.80
C ASP A 76 22.93 -8.33 -19.58
N LEU A 77 22.06 -7.91 -20.52
CA LEU A 77 21.20 -6.73 -20.37
C LEU A 77 20.22 -6.89 -19.19
N PHE A 78 19.60 -8.07 -19.06
CA PHE A 78 18.72 -8.35 -17.94
C PHE A 78 19.46 -8.30 -16.60
N ARG A 79 20.70 -8.82 -16.54
CA ARG A 79 21.54 -8.73 -15.33
C ARG A 79 21.81 -7.29 -14.94
N ARG A 80 22.19 -6.43 -15.90
CA ARG A 80 22.39 -5.00 -15.64
C ARG A 80 21.13 -4.34 -15.09
N PHE A 81 19.98 -4.63 -15.69
CA PHE A 81 18.68 -4.16 -15.19
C PHE A 81 18.45 -4.57 -13.72
N THR A 82 18.71 -5.83 -13.36
CA THR A 82 18.55 -6.30 -11.97
C THR A 82 19.51 -5.64 -10.99
N ASP A 83 20.75 -5.36 -11.42
CA ASP A 83 21.74 -4.68 -10.58
C ASP A 83 21.38 -3.22 -10.36
N ASP A 84 20.82 -2.55 -11.36
CA ASP A 84 20.33 -1.17 -11.24
C ASP A 84 19.10 -1.09 -10.32
N LEU A 85 18.18 -2.05 -10.39
CA LEU A 85 17.07 -2.14 -9.43
C LEU A 85 17.56 -2.28 -7.99
N ARG A 86 18.62 -3.06 -7.74
CA ARG A 86 19.22 -3.21 -6.41
C ARG A 86 19.79 -1.89 -5.90
N LYS A 87 20.43 -1.10 -6.76
CA LYS A 87 20.94 0.24 -6.40
C LYS A 87 19.78 1.18 -6.04
N ILE A 88 18.73 1.19 -6.85
CA ILE A 88 17.52 2.00 -6.60
C ILE A 88 16.88 1.61 -5.26
N GLU A 89 16.79 0.31 -4.95
CA GLU A 89 16.24 -0.14 -3.67
C GLU A 89 17.01 0.42 -2.47
N ASN A 90 18.34 0.42 -2.55
CA ASN A 90 19.21 1.01 -1.53
C ASN A 90 18.99 2.52 -1.43
N GLU A 91 18.96 3.24 -2.56
CA GLU A 91 18.71 4.68 -2.55
C GLU A 91 17.35 5.05 -1.92
N ILE A 92 16.29 4.28 -2.21
CA ILE A 92 14.97 4.50 -1.60
C ILE A 92 15.04 4.26 -0.08
N SER A 93 15.78 3.24 0.34
CA SER A 93 15.99 2.92 1.75
C SER A 93 16.79 4.01 2.49
N ASP A 94 17.84 4.54 1.88
CA ASP A 94 18.62 5.65 2.41
C ASP A 94 17.76 6.92 2.54
N ARG A 95 16.93 7.21 1.53
CA ARG A 95 15.97 8.32 1.58
C ARG A 95 14.97 8.13 2.71
N ASN A 96 14.49 6.91 2.95
CA ASN A 96 13.57 6.60 4.06
C ASN A 96 14.20 6.81 5.44
N SER A 97 15.51 6.59 5.58
CA SER A 97 16.28 6.84 6.80
C SER A 97 16.68 8.31 7.00
N ASN A 98 16.53 9.16 5.98
CA ASN A 98 16.88 10.58 6.05
C ASN A 98 15.79 11.38 6.78
N GLU A 99 16.07 11.82 8.01
CA GLU A 99 15.14 12.60 8.84
C GLU A 99 14.74 13.96 8.23
N GLY A 100 15.56 14.50 7.32
CA GLY A 100 15.23 15.70 6.55
C GLY A 100 14.07 15.48 5.56
N LEU A 101 13.82 14.23 5.14
CA LEU A 101 12.77 13.85 4.20
C LEU A 101 11.49 13.40 4.92
N LYS A 102 10.95 14.27 5.78
CA LYS A 102 9.82 13.98 6.68
C LYS A 102 8.58 13.39 5.99
N ASN A 103 8.31 13.79 4.74
CA ASN A 103 7.16 13.30 3.97
C ASN A 103 7.22 11.81 3.62
N ARG A 104 8.39 11.18 3.75
CA ARG A 104 8.56 9.74 3.48
C ARG A 104 8.04 8.85 4.60
N THR A 105 7.90 9.39 5.80
CA THR A 105 7.57 8.63 7.01
C THR A 105 6.36 9.21 7.74
N GLY A 106 6.25 10.54 7.77
CA GLY A 106 5.13 11.27 8.33
C GLY A 106 4.92 11.04 9.85
N PRO A 107 3.84 11.60 10.41
CA PRO A 107 3.53 11.48 11.84
C PRO A 107 3.18 10.04 12.26
N VAL A 108 2.75 9.20 11.32
CA VAL A 108 2.41 7.79 11.56
C VAL A 108 3.63 6.86 11.58
N LYS A 109 4.85 7.41 11.39
CA LYS A 109 6.12 6.66 11.44
C LYS A 109 6.15 5.47 10.47
N MET A 110 5.60 5.64 9.27
CA MET A 110 5.49 4.59 8.25
C MET A 110 6.32 4.97 7.01
N PRO A 111 7.55 4.42 6.86
CA PRO A 111 8.40 4.72 5.71
C PRO A 111 7.75 4.30 4.38
N TYR A 112 7.97 5.09 3.33
CA TYR A 112 7.44 4.80 2.00
C TYR A 112 8.25 3.71 1.30
N THR A 113 7.74 2.48 1.34
CA THR A 113 8.41 1.28 0.78
C THR A 113 7.68 0.63 -0.39
N LEU A 114 6.53 1.18 -0.80
CA LEU A 114 5.69 0.62 -1.88
C LEU A 114 6.40 0.46 -3.22
N LEU A 115 7.47 1.23 -3.48
CA LEU A 115 8.26 1.15 -4.70
C LEU A 115 9.63 0.46 -4.52
N LEU A 116 9.84 -0.27 -3.41
CA LEU A 116 10.99 -1.16 -3.33
C LEU A 116 10.75 -2.36 -4.26
N PRO A 117 11.67 -2.69 -5.19
CA PRO A 117 11.46 -3.75 -6.17
C PRO A 117 11.18 -5.11 -5.55
N THR A 118 11.87 -5.45 -4.46
CA THR A 118 11.75 -6.77 -3.82
C THR A 118 10.85 -6.79 -2.60
N SER A 119 10.29 -7.96 -2.33
CA SER A 119 9.43 -8.23 -1.17
C SER A 119 9.49 -9.71 -0.78
N LYS A 120 8.82 -10.02 0.32
CA LYS A 120 8.58 -11.38 0.79
C LYS A 120 7.09 -11.69 0.63
N PRO A 121 6.69 -12.97 0.67
CA PRO A 121 5.27 -13.33 0.71
C PRO A 121 4.57 -12.67 1.91
N GLY A 122 3.30 -12.33 1.76
CA GLY A 122 2.50 -11.67 2.80
C GLY A 122 2.19 -10.20 2.51
N MET A 123 1.54 -9.55 3.46
CA MET A 123 1.25 -8.11 3.43
C MET A 123 2.43 -7.32 3.98
N THR A 124 3.30 -6.84 3.10
CA THR A 124 4.62 -6.27 3.48
C THR A 124 4.76 -4.77 3.22
N PHE A 125 3.79 -4.14 2.54
CA PHE A 125 3.85 -2.73 2.13
C PHE A 125 5.05 -2.39 1.21
N ARG A 126 5.53 -3.38 0.43
CA ARG A 126 6.65 -3.24 -0.51
C ARG A 126 6.63 -4.35 -1.57
N GLY A 127 7.41 -4.20 -2.63
CA GLY A 127 7.51 -5.16 -3.71
C GLY A 127 6.77 -4.71 -4.95
N ILE A 128 7.42 -4.85 -6.11
CA ILE A 128 6.83 -4.53 -7.41
C ILE A 128 6.70 -5.83 -8.19
N PRO A 129 5.50 -6.42 -8.31
CA PRO A 129 5.26 -7.56 -9.19
C PRO A 129 5.54 -7.21 -10.65
N ASN A 130 5.86 -8.20 -11.50
CA ASN A 130 6.01 -7.99 -12.94
C ASN A 130 4.68 -7.66 -13.65
N SER A 131 3.55 -8.01 -13.03
CA SER A 131 2.22 -7.97 -13.64
C SER A 131 1.15 -7.51 -12.64
N VAL A 132 -0.08 -7.33 -13.11
CA VAL A 132 -1.25 -7.20 -12.24
C VAL A 132 -1.64 -8.60 -11.76
N SER A 133 -0.95 -9.09 -10.72
CA SER A 133 -1.09 -10.44 -10.17
C SER A 133 -1.73 -10.47 -8.79
N ILE A 134 -1.58 -9.41 -7.99
CA ILE A 134 -2.58 -8.88 -7.05
C ILE A 134 -2.17 -7.49 -6.55
#